data_AF-A0A6V8R6C1-F1
#
_entry.id   AF-A0A6V8R6C1-F1
#
_cell.length_a   1.000
_cell.length_b   1.000
_cell.length_c   1.000
_cell.angle_alpha   90.00
_cell.angle_beta   90.00
_cell.angle_gamma   90.00
#
_symmetry.space_group_name_H-M   'P 1'
#
loop_
_entity.id
_entity.type
_entity.pdbx_description
1 polymer ?
#
loop_
_entity_poly.entity_id
_entity_poly.type
_entity_poly.pdbx_seq_one_letter_code
_entity_poly.pdbx_strand_id
1 'polypeptide(L)'
;MPSSQPSSALIPHIHMLCINDDHSAALHTALSSHGLSSIAITYHNCALSFVEAKFDLIVSPANSYGRLDGGFDDAISRSFSPRDDYLALTRAVQARLYDDWRGFAPPGTCTLLRIPDEFHQRSRNTWGTKYLALCPLMRVPQTVDWDREVVYECTWSLLCAIDKHNRNVRRGAQDGQQDEIHSLLMVPMATGVGAVSPEKWARQTVLALKHYIDAVEHEAKWSALEPIDIVEYADDVEKTWKS
;
A
#
# COMPACT_ATOMS: atom_id res chain seq x y z
N MET A 1 -19.55 -17.44 -15.30
CA MET A 1 -19.89 -17.23 -13.88
C MET A 1 -18.61 -16.86 -13.16
N PRO A 2 -18.53 -15.71 -12.49
CA PRO A 2 -17.37 -15.43 -11.66
C PRO A 2 -17.41 -16.39 -10.48
N SER A 3 -16.39 -17.23 -10.34
CA SER A 3 -16.22 -18.05 -9.15
C SER A 3 -15.99 -17.11 -7.97
N SER A 4 -16.85 -17.15 -6.96
CA SER A 4 -16.64 -16.44 -5.70
C SER A 4 -15.34 -16.94 -5.07
N GLN A 5 -14.26 -16.17 -5.22
CA GLN A 5 -13.02 -16.42 -4.49
C GLN A 5 -13.27 -16.09 -3.01
N PRO A 6 -12.83 -16.91 -2.05
CA PRO A 6 -12.96 -16.58 -0.64
C PRO A 6 -12.22 -15.26 -0.34
N SER A 7 -12.70 -14.47 0.62
CA SER A 7 -12.15 -13.15 0.98
C SER A 7 -10.63 -13.16 1.25
N SER A 8 -10.08 -14.29 1.72
CA SER A 8 -8.62 -14.48 1.91
C SER A 8 -7.80 -14.51 0.62
N ALA A 9 -8.44 -14.66 -0.54
CA ALA A 9 -7.78 -14.62 -1.85
C ALA A 9 -7.89 -13.24 -2.52
N LEU A 10 -8.74 -12.34 -2.01
CA LEU A 10 -8.95 -11.00 -2.57
C LEU A 10 -7.91 -9.98 -2.07
N ILE A 11 -7.45 -10.15 -0.83
CA ILE A 11 -6.42 -9.31 -0.23
C ILE A 11 -5.10 -10.10 -0.20
N PRO A 12 -4.00 -9.57 -0.78
CA PRO A 12 -2.68 -10.17 -0.63
C PRO A 12 -2.30 -10.35 0.84
N HIS A 13 -1.48 -11.35 1.17
CA HIS A 13 -0.97 -11.50 2.54
C HIS A 13 -0.19 -10.23 2.94
N ILE A 14 -0.63 -9.59 4.02
CA ILE A 14 -0.02 -8.37 4.54
C ILE A 14 1.01 -8.72 5.62
N HIS A 15 2.27 -8.42 5.35
CA HIS A 15 3.31 -8.30 6.38
C HIS A 15 3.27 -6.86 6.93
N MET A 16 2.68 -6.71 8.12
CA MET A 16 2.52 -5.40 8.76
C MET A 16 3.71 -5.12 9.69
N LEU A 17 4.56 -4.18 9.29
CA LEU A 17 5.74 -3.77 10.06
C LEU A 17 5.36 -2.65 11.05
N CYS A 18 5.00 -3.04 12.28
CA CYS A 18 4.60 -2.14 13.36
C CYS A 18 5.70 -2.12 14.43
N ILE A 19 6.64 -1.15 14.37
CA ILE A 19 7.69 -1.03 15.39
C ILE A 19 7.10 -0.77 16.80
N ASN A 20 5.98 -0.05 16.87
CA ASN A 20 5.28 0.26 18.13
C ASN A 20 4.01 -0.59 18.26
N ASP A 21 3.82 -1.19 19.43
CA ASP A 21 2.68 -2.08 19.73
C ASP A 21 1.32 -1.38 19.62
N ASP A 22 1.24 -0.06 19.84
CA ASP A 22 -0.01 0.71 19.71
C ASP A 22 -0.61 0.58 18.30
N HIS A 23 0.22 0.49 17.26
CA HIS A 23 -0.26 0.34 15.88
C HIS A 23 -0.82 -1.07 15.63
N SER A 24 -0.12 -2.12 16.07
CA SER A 24 -0.62 -3.48 15.91
C SER A 24 -1.90 -3.71 16.71
N ALA A 25 -2.00 -3.14 17.92
CA ALA A 25 -3.22 -3.16 18.73
C ALA A 25 -4.39 -2.40 18.08
N ALA A 26 -4.13 -1.20 17.54
CA ALA A 26 -5.15 -0.41 16.85
C ALA A 26 -5.67 -1.14 15.60
N LEU A 27 -4.78 -1.73 14.79
CA LEU A 27 -5.16 -2.49 13.60
C LEU A 27 -5.97 -3.73 13.96
N HIS A 28 -5.53 -4.50 14.95
CA HIS A 28 -6.27 -5.68 15.42
C HIS A 28 -7.67 -5.32 15.91
N THR A 29 -7.79 -4.22 16.66
CA THR A 29 -9.08 -3.72 17.16
C THR A 29 -10.01 -3.33 16.00
N ALA A 30 -9.51 -2.57 15.02
CA ALA A 30 -10.29 -2.16 13.86
C ALA A 30 -10.73 -3.36 12.99
N LEU A 31 -9.84 -4.34 12.75
CA LEU A 31 -10.18 -5.56 12.00
C LEU A 31 -11.31 -6.33 12.70
N SER A 32 -11.21 -6.48 14.02
CA SER A 32 -12.21 -7.17 14.83
C SER A 32 -13.56 -6.45 14.79
N SER A 33 -13.58 -5.11 14.89
CA SER A 33 -14.83 -4.33 14.86
C SER A 33 -15.56 -4.40 13.51
N HIS A 34 -14.85 -4.68 12.42
CA HIS A 34 -15.41 -4.82 11.08
C HIS A 34 -15.60 -6.28 10.63
N GLY A 35 -15.33 -7.27 11.50
CA GLY A 35 -15.46 -8.69 11.15
C GLY A 35 -14.42 -9.18 10.12
N LEU A 36 -13.29 -8.48 10.01
CA LEU A 36 -12.22 -8.76 9.04
C LEU A 36 -11.01 -9.50 9.63
N SER A 37 -11.18 -10.16 10.78
CA SER A 37 -10.12 -10.92 11.45
C SER A 37 -9.60 -12.11 10.63
N SER A 38 -10.27 -12.49 9.53
CA SER A 38 -9.83 -13.55 8.62
C SER A 38 -8.80 -13.10 7.59
N ILE A 39 -8.53 -11.79 7.46
CA ILE A 39 -7.48 -11.29 6.56
C ILE A 39 -6.12 -11.80 7.05
N ALA A 40 -5.33 -12.38 6.14
CA ALA A 40 -4.01 -12.91 6.47
C ALA A 40 -3.02 -11.76 6.73
N ILE A 41 -2.71 -11.53 8.01
CA ILE A 41 -1.73 -10.52 8.45
C ILE A 41 -0.68 -11.16 9.34
N THR A 42 0.59 -10.90 9.06
CA THR A 42 1.71 -11.20 9.96
C THR A 42 2.32 -9.91 10.46
N TYR A 43 2.36 -9.75 11.78
CA TYR A 43 2.92 -8.57 12.43
C TYR A 43 4.43 -8.74 12.66
N HIS A 44 5.18 -7.70 12.33
CA HIS A 44 6.61 -7.62 12.57
C HIS A 44 6.90 -6.39 13.46
N ASN A 45 7.30 -6.63 14.70
CA ASN A 45 7.64 -5.58 15.65
C ASN A 45 9.16 -5.38 15.71
N CYS A 46 9.76 -5.14 14.54
CA CYS A 46 11.20 -4.99 14.36
C CYS A 46 11.51 -3.95 13.28
N ALA A 47 12.80 -3.62 13.08
CA ALA A 47 13.21 -2.83 11.92
C ALA A 47 13.20 -3.70 10.66
N LEU A 48 13.05 -3.07 9.48
CA LEU A 48 13.00 -3.76 8.19
C LEU A 48 14.11 -4.81 8.01
N SER A 49 15.34 -4.48 8.39
CA SER A 49 16.51 -5.37 8.27
C SER A 49 16.42 -6.66 9.09
N PHE A 50 15.51 -6.74 10.05
CA PHE A 50 15.27 -7.92 10.90
C PHE A 50 14.00 -8.69 10.52
N VAL A 51 13.33 -8.30 9.43
CA VAL A 51 12.15 -9.03 8.95
C VAL A 51 12.60 -10.34 8.30
N GLU A 52 12.24 -11.46 8.92
CA GLU A 52 12.50 -12.81 8.42
C GLU A 52 11.26 -13.37 7.69
N ALA A 53 10.97 -12.81 6.52
CA ALA A 53 9.86 -13.24 5.67
C ALA A 53 10.21 -13.10 4.18
N LYS A 54 9.31 -13.53 3.29
CA LYS A 54 9.36 -13.19 1.87
C LYS A 54 8.09 -12.46 1.50
N PHE A 55 8.22 -11.44 0.68
CA PHE A 55 7.08 -10.68 0.18
C PHE A 55 7.39 -10.12 -1.21
N ASP A 56 6.38 -10.13 -2.09
CA ASP A 56 6.53 -9.77 -3.50
C ASP A 56 6.66 -8.26 -3.70
N LEU A 57 5.97 -7.49 -2.85
CA LEU A 57 5.82 -6.05 -2.92
C LEU A 57 6.22 -5.37 -1.60
N ILE A 58 6.92 -4.24 -1.68
CA ILE A 58 7.10 -3.34 -0.53
C ILE A 58 6.38 -2.00 -0.76
N VAL A 59 5.65 -1.54 0.26
CA VAL A 59 4.93 -0.25 0.22
C VAL A 59 5.84 0.86 0.73
N SER A 60 5.98 1.92 -0.06
CA SER A 60 6.71 3.14 0.26
C SER A 60 5.72 4.27 0.56
N PRO A 61 5.54 4.67 1.84
CA PRO A 61 4.67 5.77 2.25
C PRO A 61 5.32 7.14 1.97
N ALA A 62 5.42 7.46 0.68
CA ALA A 62 6.31 8.51 0.17
C ALA A 62 5.66 9.90 0.11
N ASN A 63 6.44 10.84 -0.44
CA ASN A 63 5.95 12.11 -0.96
C ASN A 63 5.59 12.03 -2.46
N SER A 64 4.84 13.01 -2.95
CA SER A 64 4.39 13.10 -4.35
C SER A 64 5.48 13.14 -5.41
N TYR A 65 6.74 13.41 -5.05
CA TYR A 65 7.88 13.52 -5.97
C TYR A 65 8.79 12.30 -5.95
N GLY A 66 8.41 11.22 -5.25
CA GLY A 66 9.10 9.93 -5.32
C GLY A 66 10.50 9.92 -4.73
N ARG A 67 10.83 10.88 -3.85
CA ARG A 67 12.12 10.92 -3.17
C ARG A 67 12.09 9.99 -1.96
N LEU A 68 13.02 9.04 -1.90
CA LEU A 68 13.04 7.95 -0.93
C LEU A 68 14.18 8.09 0.10
N ASP A 69 14.20 9.17 0.89
CA ASP A 69 15.33 9.44 1.79
C ASP A 69 14.94 9.84 3.23
N GLY A 70 13.68 9.64 3.60
CA GLY A 70 13.17 9.94 4.95
C GLY A 70 12.52 8.73 5.62
N GLY A 71 12.67 8.60 6.94
CA GLY A 71 11.97 7.60 7.74
C GLY A 71 12.07 6.18 7.17
N PHE A 72 10.93 5.56 6.88
CA PHE A 72 10.90 4.21 6.29
C PHE A 72 11.46 4.17 4.86
N ASP A 73 11.31 5.22 4.07
CA ASP A 73 11.84 5.26 2.71
C ASP A 73 13.38 5.24 2.67
N ASP A 74 14.07 5.75 3.69
CA ASP A 74 15.53 5.58 3.82
C ASP A 74 15.89 4.09 3.98
N ALA A 75 15.13 3.34 4.77
CA ALA A 75 15.33 1.90 4.91
C ALA A 75 15.08 1.15 3.60
N ILE A 76 14.08 1.59 2.81
CA ILE A 76 13.82 1.07 1.47
C ILE A 76 15.03 1.36 0.55
N SER A 77 15.49 2.61 0.47
CA SER A 77 16.64 2.97 -0.37
C SER A 77 17.91 2.20 0.01
N ARG A 78 18.23 2.06 1.30
CA ARG A 78 19.38 1.25 1.75
C ARG A 78 19.26 -0.23 1.41
N SER A 79 18.03 -0.72 1.29
CA SER A 79 17.74 -2.14 1.09
C SER A 79 17.69 -2.51 -0.40
N PHE A 80 17.11 -1.64 -1.24
CA PHE A 80 16.76 -1.96 -2.62
C PHE A 80 17.58 -1.20 -3.67
N SER A 81 18.26 -0.11 -3.31
CA SER A 81 19.25 0.50 -4.21
C SER A 81 20.54 -0.33 -4.28
N PRO A 82 21.30 -0.26 -5.38
CA PRO A 82 22.68 -0.74 -5.42
C PRO A 82 23.51 -0.14 -4.28
N ARG A 83 24.37 -0.96 -3.65
CA ARG A 83 25.17 -0.56 -2.49
C ARG A 83 26.10 0.63 -2.75
N ASP A 84 26.48 0.84 -4.01
CA ASP A 84 27.33 1.91 -4.51
C ASP A 84 26.55 3.15 -4.97
N ASP A 85 25.21 3.11 -4.97
CA ASP A 85 24.36 4.20 -5.48
C ASP A 85 23.02 4.27 -4.74
N TYR A 86 23.03 4.90 -3.57
CA TYR A 86 21.86 5.08 -2.71
C TYR A 86 20.64 5.67 -3.43
N LEU A 87 20.84 6.58 -4.39
CA LEU A 87 19.77 7.30 -5.09
C LEU A 87 19.22 6.56 -6.32
N ALA A 88 19.75 5.38 -6.68
CA ALA A 88 19.33 4.69 -7.88
C ALA A 88 17.84 4.35 -7.89
N LEU A 89 17.31 3.87 -6.76
CA LEU A 89 15.87 3.57 -6.64
C LEU A 89 15.02 4.83 -6.73
N THR A 90 15.44 5.95 -6.12
CA THR A 90 14.75 7.24 -6.26
C THR A 90 14.66 7.64 -7.74
N ARG A 91 15.74 7.49 -8.52
CA ARG A 91 15.71 7.83 -9.95
C ARG A 91 14.80 6.91 -10.75
N ALA A 92 14.78 5.60 -10.43
CA ALA A 92 13.86 4.64 -11.05
C ALA A 92 12.39 4.99 -10.75
N VAL A 93 12.08 5.34 -9.49
CA VAL A 93 10.76 5.81 -9.08
C VAL A 93 10.38 7.10 -9.80
N GLN A 94 11.26 8.08 -9.85
CA GLN A 94 10.98 9.36 -10.49
C GLN A 94 10.79 9.24 -12.01
N ALA A 95 11.54 8.36 -12.67
CA ALA A 95 11.31 8.03 -14.08
C ALA A 95 9.90 7.44 -14.27
N ARG A 96 9.51 6.49 -13.42
CA ARG A 96 8.17 5.92 -13.48
C ARG A 96 7.07 6.94 -13.19
N LEU A 97 7.28 7.84 -12.24
CA LEU A 97 6.37 8.96 -11.98
C LEU A 97 6.27 9.92 -13.16
N TYR A 98 7.35 10.13 -13.91
CA TYR A 98 7.31 10.95 -15.11
C TYR A 98 6.45 10.30 -16.20
N ASP A 99 6.56 8.99 -16.38
CA ASP A 99 5.79 8.25 -17.37
C ASP A 99 4.30 8.25 -17.05
N ASP A 100 3.94 7.92 -15.80
CA ASP A 100 2.55 7.75 -15.37
C ASP A 100 1.86 9.08 -15.03
N TRP A 101 2.60 10.03 -14.44
CA TRP A 101 2.04 11.23 -13.80
C TRP A 101 2.74 12.54 -14.18
N ARG A 102 3.68 12.50 -15.13
CA ARG A 102 4.51 13.67 -15.49
C ARG A 102 5.26 14.27 -14.28
N GLY A 103 5.63 13.42 -13.32
CA GLY A 103 6.56 13.73 -12.23
C GLY A 103 5.89 14.11 -10.90
N PHE A 104 4.56 14.15 -10.83
CA PHE A 104 3.81 14.44 -9.60
C PHE A 104 2.70 13.41 -9.40
N ALA A 105 2.86 12.50 -8.44
CA ALA A 105 1.77 11.61 -8.03
C ALA A 105 0.92 12.29 -6.95
N PRO A 106 -0.38 12.55 -7.18
CA PRO A 106 -1.25 13.13 -6.17
C PRO A 106 -1.28 12.27 -4.89
N PRO A 107 -1.34 12.88 -3.69
CA PRO A 107 -1.61 12.13 -2.46
C PRO A 107 -2.86 11.25 -2.59
N GLY A 108 -2.87 10.10 -1.91
CA GLY A 108 -3.98 9.14 -1.98
C GLY A 108 -3.91 8.16 -3.17
N THR A 109 -2.94 8.32 -4.07
CA THR A 109 -2.74 7.40 -5.21
C THR A 109 -1.73 6.29 -4.92
N CYS A 110 -1.61 5.32 -5.82
CA CYS A 110 -0.57 4.30 -5.77
C CYS A 110 0.07 4.10 -7.15
N THR A 111 1.40 4.05 -7.20
CA THR A 111 2.16 3.73 -8.41
C THR A 111 3.04 2.51 -8.17
N LEU A 112 2.76 1.42 -8.90
CA LEU A 112 3.58 0.21 -8.85
C LEU A 112 4.80 0.33 -9.74
N LEU A 113 5.99 0.08 -9.21
CA LEU A 113 7.25 -0.02 -9.91
C LEU A 113 7.79 -1.45 -9.78
N ARG A 114 8.22 -2.08 -10.88
CA ARG A 114 9.12 -3.23 -10.79
C ARG A 114 10.52 -2.71 -10.49
N ILE A 115 11.14 -3.22 -9.42
CA ILE A 115 12.52 -2.89 -9.08
C ILE A 115 13.40 -3.36 -10.24
N PRO A 116 14.30 -2.52 -10.80
CA PRO A 116 15.15 -2.92 -11.91
C PRO A 116 15.92 -4.20 -11.59
N ASP A 117 15.88 -5.17 -12.52
CA ASP A 117 16.37 -6.53 -12.25
C ASP A 117 17.87 -6.51 -11.87
N GLU A 118 18.65 -5.57 -12.42
CA GLU A 118 20.06 -5.38 -12.12
C GLU A 118 20.35 -4.89 -10.69
N PHE A 119 19.34 -4.38 -9.97
CA PHE A 119 19.51 -3.96 -8.57
C PHE A 119 19.52 -5.16 -7.62
N HIS A 120 18.84 -6.27 -7.93
CA HIS A 120 18.69 -7.39 -7.00
C HIS A 120 20.03 -7.96 -6.53
N GLN A 121 20.98 -8.15 -7.44
CA GLN A 121 22.31 -8.69 -7.11
C GLN A 121 23.22 -7.65 -6.45
N ARG A 122 22.94 -6.36 -6.63
CA ARG A 122 23.77 -5.24 -6.16
C ARG A 122 23.27 -4.61 -4.86
N SER A 123 22.04 -4.92 -4.45
CA SER A 123 21.37 -4.34 -3.28
C SER A 123 21.46 -5.26 -2.06
N ARG A 124 20.70 -4.96 -1.00
CA ARG A 124 20.54 -5.80 0.20
C ARG A 124 19.15 -6.46 0.24
N ASN A 125 18.51 -6.59 -0.91
CA ASN A 125 17.22 -7.25 -1.03
C ASN A 125 17.36 -8.76 -0.74
N THR A 126 17.10 -9.16 0.50
CA THR A 126 17.14 -10.55 0.96
C THR A 126 15.76 -11.22 0.92
N TRP A 127 14.68 -10.47 0.74
CA TRP A 127 13.29 -10.95 0.78
C TRP A 127 12.80 -11.51 -0.56
N GLY A 128 13.53 -11.26 -1.65
CA GLY A 128 13.11 -11.64 -3.00
C GLY A 128 12.03 -10.72 -3.57
N THR A 129 11.82 -9.55 -2.96
CA THR A 129 10.83 -8.54 -3.39
C THR A 129 11.16 -8.03 -4.77
N LYS A 130 10.16 -8.00 -5.65
CA LYS A 130 10.30 -7.59 -7.06
C LYS A 130 9.65 -6.24 -7.32
N TYR A 131 8.70 -5.84 -6.49
CA TYR A 131 7.89 -4.65 -6.71
C TYR A 131 7.99 -3.67 -5.55
N LEU A 132 7.84 -2.39 -5.88
CA LEU A 132 7.64 -1.29 -4.95
C LEU A 132 6.32 -0.60 -5.28
N ALA A 133 5.49 -0.35 -4.27
CA ALA A 133 4.29 0.47 -4.37
C ALA A 133 4.57 1.84 -3.78
N LEU A 134 4.71 2.85 -4.64
CA LEU A 134 4.82 4.22 -4.20
C LEU A 134 3.43 4.74 -3.82
N CYS A 135 3.27 5.10 -2.56
CA CYS A 135 2.02 5.50 -1.93
C CYS A 135 2.19 6.91 -1.38
N PRO A 136 2.06 7.97 -2.21
CA PRO A 136 2.18 9.36 -1.77
C PRO A 136 1.11 9.71 -0.73
N LEU A 137 1.55 10.16 0.44
CA LEU A 137 0.67 10.61 1.53
C LEU A 137 0.67 12.13 1.69
N MET A 138 1.63 12.79 1.06
CA MET A 138 1.86 14.23 1.18
C MET A 138 2.66 14.72 -0.02
N ARG A 139 2.56 16.02 -0.34
CA ARG A 139 3.33 16.60 -1.46
C ARG A 139 4.82 16.65 -1.15
N VAL A 140 5.13 17.14 0.04
CA VAL A 140 6.45 17.18 0.66
C VAL A 140 6.28 16.79 2.13
N PRO A 141 7.34 16.42 2.86
CA PRO A 141 7.24 16.07 4.27
C PRO A 141 6.53 17.16 5.10
N GLN A 142 5.31 16.87 5.56
CA GLN A 142 4.49 17.72 6.44
C GLN A 142 3.36 16.92 7.10
N THR A 143 2.66 17.53 8.06
CA THR A 143 1.42 16.97 8.60
C THR A 143 0.35 16.86 7.51
N VAL A 144 -0.49 15.83 7.59
CA VAL A 144 -1.54 15.56 6.60
C VAL A 144 -2.93 15.90 7.10
N ASP A 145 -3.05 16.84 8.04
CA ASP A 145 -4.31 17.34 8.58
C ASP A 145 -5.22 18.00 7.53
N TRP A 146 -4.61 18.47 6.43
CA TRP A 146 -5.32 19.02 5.26
C TRP A 146 -6.05 17.94 4.45
N ASP A 147 -5.58 16.69 4.49
CA ASP A 147 -6.16 15.54 3.80
C ASP A 147 -6.58 14.49 4.82
N ARG A 148 -7.86 14.53 5.16
CA ARG A 148 -8.41 13.71 6.25
C ARG A 148 -8.56 12.25 5.87
N GLU A 149 -8.44 11.91 4.58
CA GLU A 149 -8.82 10.61 4.02
C GLU A 149 -7.67 9.93 3.27
N VAL A 150 -6.48 10.56 3.24
CA VAL A 150 -5.31 10.07 2.49
C VAL A 150 -4.92 8.63 2.82
N VAL A 151 -5.13 8.16 4.05
CA VAL A 151 -4.84 6.75 4.41
C VAL A 151 -5.84 5.81 3.75
N TYR A 152 -7.13 6.16 3.77
CA TYR A 152 -8.19 5.39 3.10
C TYR A 152 -7.95 5.35 1.59
N GLU A 153 -7.77 6.52 0.97
CA GLU A 153 -7.55 6.66 -0.47
C GLU A 153 -6.33 5.87 -0.94
N CYS A 154 -5.23 5.98 -0.21
CA CYS A 154 -3.98 5.35 -0.58
C CYS A 154 -4.04 3.81 -0.40
N THR A 155 -4.71 3.33 0.66
CA THR A 155 -4.94 1.89 0.85
C THR A 155 -5.83 1.33 -0.26
N TRP A 156 -6.90 2.04 -0.63
CA TRP A 156 -7.77 1.66 -1.73
C TRP A 156 -7.01 1.62 -3.06
N SER A 157 -6.28 2.69 -3.37
CA SER A 157 -5.46 2.80 -4.60
C SER A 157 -4.40 1.71 -4.68
N LEU A 158 -3.77 1.33 -3.57
CA LEU A 158 -2.81 0.23 -3.48
C LEU A 158 -3.45 -1.10 -3.92
N LEU A 159 -4.63 -1.42 -3.36
CA LEU A 159 -5.35 -2.65 -3.69
C LEU A 159 -5.77 -2.68 -5.15
N CYS A 160 -6.32 -1.57 -5.68
CA CYS A 160 -6.67 -1.46 -7.09
C CYS A 160 -5.45 -1.61 -8.01
N ALA A 161 -4.29 -1.06 -7.64
CA ALA A 161 -3.07 -1.18 -8.42
C ALA A 161 -2.58 -2.64 -8.48
N ILE A 162 -2.60 -3.34 -7.34
CA ILE A 162 -2.23 -4.76 -7.25
C ILE A 162 -3.19 -5.63 -8.07
N ASP A 163 -4.49 -5.45 -7.93
CA ASP A 163 -5.48 -6.23 -8.70
C ASP A 163 -5.34 -6.00 -10.21
N LYS A 164 -5.20 -4.73 -10.63
CA LYS A 164 -4.96 -4.41 -12.04
C LYS A 164 -3.70 -5.08 -12.58
N HIS A 165 -2.62 -5.06 -11.79
CA HIS A 165 -1.37 -5.75 -12.13
C HIS A 165 -1.59 -7.26 -12.28
N ASN A 166 -2.16 -7.92 -11.27
CA ASN A 166 -2.39 -9.36 -11.26
C ASN A 166 -3.31 -9.80 -12.42
N ARG A 167 -4.37 -9.04 -12.72
CA ARG A 167 -5.24 -9.30 -13.88
C ARG A 167 -4.48 -9.19 -15.20
N ASN A 168 -3.56 -8.23 -15.34
CA ASN A 168 -2.75 -8.10 -16.55
C ASN A 168 -1.76 -9.26 -16.72
N VAL A 169 -1.13 -9.71 -15.62
CA VAL A 169 -0.25 -10.89 -15.61
C VAL A 169 -1.02 -12.13 -16.08
N ARG A 170 -2.19 -12.40 -15.48
CA ARG A 170 -3.04 -13.56 -15.87
C ARG A 170 -3.48 -13.54 -17.33
N ARG A 171 -3.65 -12.35 -17.90
CA ARG A 171 -4.03 -12.16 -19.31
C ARG A 171 -2.85 -12.30 -20.29
N GLY A 172 -1.62 -12.43 -19.79
CA GLY A 172 -0.41 -12.41 -20.62
C GLY A 172 -0.21 -11.07 -21.33
N ALA A 173 -0.74 -9.98 -20.77
CA ALA A 173 -0.78 -8.67 -21.43
C ALA A 173 0.53 -7.88 -21.34
N GLN A 174 1.61 -8.46 -20.80
CA GLN A 174 2.90 -7.80 -20.61
C GLN A 174 4.03 -8.61 -21.23
N ASP A 175 4.93 -7.93 -21.96
CA ASP A 175 6.17 -8.51 -22.44
C ASP A 175 7.15 -8.70 -21.27
N GLY A 176 7.53 -9.94 -20.98
CA GLY A 176 8.50 -10.32 -19.94
C GLY A 176 7.96 -11.24 -18.84
N GLN A 177 8.84 -11.74 -17.98
CA GLN A 177 8.48 -12.54 -16.79
C GLN A 177 7.98 -11.63 -15.67
N GLN A 178 6.70 -11.27 -15.68
CA GLN A 178 6.04 -10.64 -14.54
C GLN A 178 5.26 -11.68 -13.74
N ASP A 179 5.44 -11.62 -12.43
CA ASP A 179 4.71 -12.46 -11.48
C ASP A 179 3.56 -11.67 -10.83
N GLU A 180 2.51 -12.39 -10.46
CA GLU A 180 1.45 -11.86 -9.60
C GLU A 180 2.02 -11.49 -8.22
N ILE A 181 1.41 -10.48 -7.61
CA ILE A 181 1.69 -10.03 -6.25
C ILE A 181 0.70 -10.72 -5.32
N HIS A 182 1.19 -11.65 -4.50
CA HIS A 182 0.40 -12.39 -3.52
C HIS A 182 0.66 -11.94 -2.08
N SER A 183 1.73 -11.18 -1.87
CA SER A 183 2.16 -10.73 -0.55
C SER A 183 2.79 -9.34 -0.62
N LEU A 184 2.57 -8.53 0.40
CA LEU A 184 3.15 -7.20 0.52
C LEU A 184 3.66 -6.94 1.93
N LEU A 185 4.70 -6.12 2.05
CA LEU A 185 5.09 -5.50 3.32
C LEU A 185 4.67 -4.03 3.32
N MET A 186 3.98 -3.62 4.38
CA MET A 186 3.61 -2.22 4.59
C MET A 186 3.84 -1.79 6.05
N VAL A 187 3.88 -0.48 6.25
CA VAL A 187 3.98 0.17 7.57
C VAL A 187 2.72 0.99 7.85
N PRO A 188 2.49 1.39 9.11
CA PRO A 188 1.48 2.38 9.42
C PRO A 188 1.67 3.69 8.64
N MET A 189 0.75 3.94 7.71
CA MET A 189 0.84 5.08 6.80
C MET A 189 0.44 6.37 7.50
N ALA A 190 1.19 7.44 7.24
CA ALA A 190 0.98 8.80 7.74
C ALA A 190 1.10 8.97 9.27
N THR A 191 1.50 7.95 10.04
CA THR A 191 1.63 8.06 11.51
C THR A 191 2.95 8.66 11.99
N GLY A 192 3.95 8.77 11.10
CA GLY A 192 5.19 9.49 11.33
C GLY A 192 5.04 11.00 11.10
N VAL A 193 5.71 11.52 10.06
CA VAL A 193 5.66 12.96 9.69
C VAL A 193 4.22 13.47 9.46
N GLY A 194 3.34 12.60 8.96
CA GLY A 194 1.94 12.95 8.70
C GLY A 194 1.10 13.21 9.97
N ALA A 195 1.57 12.77 11.14
CA ALA A 195 0.90 12.93 12.44
C ALA A 195 -0.54 12.36 12.53
N VAL A 196 -0.86 11.34 11.73
CA VAL A 196 -2.11 10.57 11.89
C VAL A 196 -2.00 9.65 13.10
N SER A 197 -3.02 9.62 13.97
CA SER A 197 -2.98 8.74 15.14
C SER A 197 -3.07 7.26 14.73
N PRO A 198 -2.55 6.32 15.54
CA PRO A 198 -2.69 4.89 15.26
C PRO A 198 -4.13 4.44 15.02
N GLU A 199 -5.09 4.98 15.77
CA GLU A 199 -6.52 4.65 15.66
C GLU A 199 -7.11 5.15 14.35
N LYS A 200 -6.80 6.38 13.94
CA LYS A 200 -7.27 6.96 12.67
C LYS A 200 -6.69 6.20 11.48
N TRP A 201 -5.39 5.91 11.52
CA TRP A 201 -4.73 5.09 10.50
C TRP A 201 -5.38 3.70 10.40
N ALA A 202 -5.55 3.00 11.53
CA ALA A 202 -6.10 1.66 11.55
C ALA A 202 -7.53 1.62 11.01
N ARG A 203 -8.39 2.57 11.44
CA ARG A 203 -9.77 2.65 10.98
C ARG A 203 -9.88 2.93 9.49
N GLN A 204 -9.10 3.87 8.96
CA GLN A 204 -9.09 4.15 7.52
C GLN A 204 -8.55 2.98 6.71
N THR A 205 -7.47 2.34 7.15
CA THR A 205 -6.90 1.16 6.50
C THR A 205 -7.94 0.04 6.43
N VAL A 206 -8.55 -0.32 7.57
CA VAL A 206 -9.54 -1.41 7.63
C VAL A 206 -10.82 -1.08 6.86
N LEU A 207 -11.28 0.17 6.90
CA LEU A 207 -12.44 0.57 6.13
C LEU A 207 -12.19 0.45 4.62
N ALA A 208 -11.00 0.83 4.15
CA ALA A 208 -10.60 0.63 2.75
C ALA A 208 -10.56 -0.86 2.37
N LEU A 209 -10.02 -1.73 3.23
CA LEU A 209 -10.06 -3.19 3.03
C LEU A 209 -11.51 -3.69 2.92
N LYS A 210 -12.39 -3.28 3.85
CA LYS A 210 -13.81 -3.66 3.88
C LYS A 210 -14.51 -3.25 2.59
N HIS A 211 -14.43 -1.98 2.23
CA HIS A 211 -15.09 -1.46 1.04
C HIS A 211 -14.53 -2.12 -0.23
N TYR A 212 -13.23 -2.43 -0.28
CA TYR A 212 -12.62 -3.05 -1.45
C TYR A 212 -13.11 -4.49 -1.63
N ILE A 213 -13.17 -5.26 -0.55
CA ILE A 213 -13.77 -6.61 -0.57
C ILE A 213 -15.21 -6.54 -1.06
N ASP A 214 -16.00 -5.62 -0.50
CA ASP A 214 -17.39 -5.40 -0.91
C ASP A 214 -17.50 -5.03 -2.41
N ALA A 215 -16.57 -4.23 -2.93
CA ALA A 215 -16.52 -3.86 -4.33
C ALA A 215 -16.24 -5.02 -5.28
N VAL A 216 -15.35 -5.93 -4.88
CA VAL A 216 -15.01 -7.11 -5.69
C VAL A 216 -16.12 -8.16 -5.61
N GLU A 217 -16.74 -8.34 -4.45
CA GLU A 217 -17.83 -9.31 -4.26
C GLU A 217 -19.16 -8.86 -4.89
N HIS A 218 -19.40 -7.55 -4.97
CA HIS A 218 -20.65 -6.97 -5.47
C HIS A 218 -20.44 -6.09 -6.71
N GLU A 219 -19.79 -6.64 -7.75
CA GLU A 219 -19.47 -5.94 -9.01
C GLU A 219 -20.67 -5.19 -9.61
N ALA A 220 -21.85 -5.83 -9.66
CA ALA A 220 -23.05 -5.22 -10.25
C ALA A 220 -23.50 -3.95 -9.50
N LYS A 221 -23.29 -3.89 -8.19
CA LYS A 221 -23.56 -2.69 -7.37
C LYS A 221 -22.49 -1.63 -7.64
N TRP A 222 -21.23 -1.99 -7.48
CA TRP A 222 -20.12 -1.03 -7.52
C TRP A 222 -19.81 -0.46 -8.91
N SER A 223 -20.21 -1.17 -9.97
CA SER A 223 -20.15 -0.65 -11.35
C SER A 223 -21.30 0.31 -11.71
N ALA A 224 -22.30 0.47 -10.82
CA ALA A 224 -23.49 1.30 -11.05
C ALA A 224 -24.09 1.82 -9.73
N LEU A 225 -23.27 2.45 -8.87
CA LEU A 225 -23.71 2.97 -7.57
C LEU A 225 -24.78 4.07 -7.73
N GLU A 226 -25.84 3.97 -6.94
CA GLU A 226 -26.85 5.02 -6.84
C GLU A 226 -26.42 6.11 -5.84
N PRO A 227 -26.99 7.32 -5.90
CA PRO A 227 -26.62 8.41 -4.98
C PRO A 227 -26.69 8.04 -3.49
N ILE A 228 -27.64 7.18 -3.10
CA ILE A 228 -27.78 6.72 -1.72
C ILE A 228 -26.61 5.85 -1.28
N ASP A 229 -26.11 4.96 -2.15
CA ASP A 229 -24.96 4.13 -1.86
C ASP A 229 -23.70 5.00 -1.70
N ILE A 230 -23.54 6.00 -2.57
CA ILE A 230 -22.40 6.92 -2.54
C ILE A 230 -22.34 7.68 -1.21
N VAL A 231 -23.48 8.20 -0.75
CA VAL A 231 -23.57 8.91 0.53
C VAL A 231 -23.26 7.98 1.70
N GLU A 232 -23.75 6.74 1.68
CA GLU A 232 -23.47 5.75 2.74
C GLU A 232 -21.96 5.48 2.87
N TYR A 233 -21.26 5.21 1.76
CA TYR A 233 -19.82 4.97 1.80
C TYR A 233 -19.03 6.22 2.17
N ALA A 234 -19.43 7.40 1.69
CA ALA A 234 -18.79 8.67 2.05
C ALA A 234 -18.92 8.96 3.55
N ASP A 235 -20.12 8.79 4.12
CA ASP A 235 -20.36 8.97 5.55
C ASP A 235 -19.52 8.02 6.40
N ASP A 236 -19.33 6.77 5.95
CA ASP A 236 -18.47 5.80 6.63
C ASP A 236 -17.00 6.23 6.66
N VAL A 237 -16.48 6.77 5.56
CA VAL A 237 -15.12 7.34 5.51
C VAL A 237 -15.02 8.55 6.42
N GLU A 238 -16.01 9.45 6.39
CA GLU A 238 -16.02 10.68 7.18
C GLU A 238 -15.94 10.39 8.70
N LYS A 239 -16.62 9.34 9.16
CA LYS A 239 -16.60 8.90 10.57
C LYS A 239 -15.20 8.52 11.05
N THR A 240 -14.29 8.12 10.16
CA THR A 240 -12.94 7.64 10.54
C THR A 240 -12.05 8.74 11.11
N TRP A 241 -12.28 9.99 10.74
CA TRP A 241 -11.43 11.11 11.15
C TRP A 241 -12.13 12.14 12.04
N LYS A 242 -13.46 12.09 12.14
CA LYS A 242 -14.28 12.95 13.04
C LYS A 242 -14.19 12.60 14.52
N SER A 243 -13.91 11.34 14.83
CA SER A 243 -13.86 10.77 16.18
C SER A 243 -12.45 10.67 16.74
#